data_AF-A0A2V7FVI4-F1
#
_entry.id   AF-A0A2V7FVI4-F1
#
_cell.length_a   1.000
_cell.length_b   1.000
_cell.length_c   1.000
_cell.angle_alpha   90.00
_cell.angle_beta   90.00
_cell.angle_gamma   90.00
#
_symmetry.space_group_name_H-M   'P 1'
#
loop_
_entity.id
_entity.type
_entity.pdbx_description
1 polymer ?
#
loop_
_entity_poly.entity_id
_entity_poly.type
_entity_poly.pdbx_seq_one_letter_code
_entity_poly.pdbx_strand_id
1 'polypeptide(L)' 'PGLLRVLVTASPATRADRLIVECGQDERQATREIQRTDRERRSFFKRFYNLDEELPTHYDFVVNTDVLSPEAVARV' A
#
# COMPACT_ATOMS: atom_id res chain seq x y z
N PRO A 1 -15.64 -18.27 6.70
CA PRO A 1 -14.47 -18.93 7.36
C PRO A 1 -13.42 -19.26 6.31
N GLY A 2 -12.14 -18.94 6.55
CA GLY A 2 -11.06 -19.13 5.56
C GLY A 2 -10.66 -17.89 4.75
N LEU A 3 -11.03 -16.68 5.21
CA LEU A 3 -10.54 -15.41 4.65
C LEU A 3 -9.56 -14.77 5.64
N LEU A 4 -8.43 -14.29 5.14
CA LEU A 4 -7.47 -13.47 5.88
C LEU A 4 -7.33 -12.11 5.17
N ARG A 5 -7.69 -11.02 5.85
CA ARG A 5 -7.52 -9.66 5.33
C ARG A 5 -6.15 -9.15 5.71
N VAL A 6 -5.28 -8.94 4.72
CA VAL A 6 -3.93 -8.43 4.93
C VAL A 6 -3.77 -7.06 4.29
N LEU A 7 -3.28 -6.09 5.07
CA LEU A 7 -2.82 -4.80 4.54
C LEU A 7 -1.31 -4.82 4.39
N VAL A 8 -0.82 -4.88 3.15
CA VAL A 8 0.59 -4.68 2.84
C VAL A 8 0.84 -3.19 2.64
N THR A 9 1.77 -2.64 3.42
CA THR A 9 2.09 -1.20 3.42
C THR A 9 3.59 -0.95 3.39
N ALA A 10 3.96 0.30 3.13
CA ALA A 10 5.29 0.89 3.22
C ALA A 10 5.15 2.42 3.14
N SER A 11 6.19 3.13 3.56
CA SER A 11 6.30 4.57 3.39
C SER A 11 6.10 4.99 1.92
N PRO A 12 5.58 6.21 1.66
CA PRO A 12 5.45 6.70 0.29
C PRO A 12 6.79 6.71 -0.47
N ALA A 13 7.90 7.01 0.21
CA ALA A 13 9.23 7.00 -0.38
C ALA A 13 9.63 5.60 -0.85
N THR A 14 9.54 4.60 0.02
CA THR A 14 9.88 3.21 -0.34
C THR A 14 9.02 2.67 -1.48
N ARG A 15 7.73 3.06 -1.54
CA ARG A 15 6.86 2.67 -2.67
C ARG A 15 7.22 3.40 -3.97
N ALA A 16 7.61 4.67 -3.89
CA ALA A 16 8.08 5.43 -5.06
C ALA A 16 9.41 4.88 -5.59
N ASP A 17 10.36 4.56 -4.71
CA ASP A 17 11.65 3.97 -5.09
C ASP A 17 11.47 2.66 -5.87
N ARG A 18 10.49 1.83 -5.49
CA ARG A 18 10.15 0.61 -6.24
C ARG A 18 9.66 0.93 -7.65
N LEU A 19 8.83 1.94 -7.84
CA LEU A 19 8.39 2.34 -9.19
C LEU A 19 9.55 2.87 -10.05
N ILE A 20 10.52 3.55 -9.44
CA ILE A 20 11.73 4.00 -10.13
C ILE A 20 12.55 2.78 -10.58
N VAL A 21 12.81 1.85 -9.68
CA VAL A 21 13.68 0.68 -9.92
C VAL A 21 13.02 -0.34 -10.85
N GLU A 22 11.76 -0.69 -10.60
CA GLU A 22 11.07 -1.80 -11.26
C GLU A 22 10.32 -1.37 -12.51
N CYS A 23 9.87 -0.12 -12.59
CA CYS A 23 9.08 0.40 -13.71
C CYS A 23 9.82 1.48 -14.53
N GLY A 24 11.04 1.86 -14.13
CA GLY A 24 11.87 2.85 -14.85
C GLY A 24 11.30 4.27 -14.82
N GLN A 25 10.45 4.59 -13.83
CA GLN A 25 9.88 5.92 -13.68
C GLN A 25 10.93 6.91 -13.17
N ASP A 26 10.76 8.20 -13.51
CA ASP A 26 11.48 9.26 -12.81
C ASP A 26 10.86 9.52 -11.43
N GLU A 27 11.64 10.14 -10.53
CA GLU A 27 11.23 10.43 -9.15
C GLU A 27 9.93 11.23 -9.05
N ARG A 28 9.71 12.19 -9.94
CA ARG A 28 8.51 13.03 -9.93
C ARG A 28 7.30 12.24 -10.39
N GLN A 29 7.45 11.37 -11.39
CA GLN A 29 6.40 10.48 -11.85
C GLN A 29 6.00 9.49 -10.75
N ALA A 30 6.97 8.80 -10.16
CA ALA A 30 6.74 7.83 -9.10
C ALA A 30 6.04 8.45 -7.89
N THR A 31 6.53 9.60 -7.40
CA THR A 31 5.93 10.29 -6.26
C THR A 31 4.49 10.72 -6.54
N ARG A 32 4.21 11.25 -7.74
CA ARG A 32 2.86 11.66 -8.14
C ARG A 32 1.93 10.47 -8.26
N GLU A 33 2.41 9.36 -8.80
CA GLU A 33 1.63 8.13 -8.93
C GLU A 33 1.24 7.55 -7.57
N ILE A 34 2.18 7.50 -6.61
CA ILE A 34 1.89 7.08 -5.24
C ILE A 34 0.82 7.98 -4.60
N GLN A 35 0.97 9.31 -4.69
CA GLN A 35 -0.02 10.23 -4.12
C GLN A 35 -1.39 10.12 -4.79
N ARG A 36 -1.43 9.94 -6.12
CA ARG A 36 -2.67 9.77 -6.89
C ARG A 36 -3.38 8.49 -6.46
N THR A 37 -2.68 7.36 -6.47
CA THR A 37 -3.25 6.05 -6.16
C THR A 37 -3.71 5.95 -4.71
N ASP A 38 -2.98 6.54 -3.76
CA ASP A 38 -3.42 6.63 -2.35
C ASP A 38 -4.70 7.47 -2.20
N ARG A 39 -4.84 8.55 -2.96
CA ARG A 39 -6.06 9.38 -2.98
C ARG A 39 -7.23 8.60 -3.58
N GLU A 40 -7.02 7.95 -4.72
CA GLU A 40 -8.04 7.14 -5.40
C GLU A 40 -8.53 6.00 -4.52
N ARG A 41 -7.62 5.30 -3.85
CA ARG A 41 -7.95 4.25 -2.88
C ARG A 41 -8.81 4.79 -1.73
N ARG A 42 -8.44 5.92 -1.12
CA ARG A 42 -9.26 6.57 -0.07
C ARG A 42 -10.65 6.95 -0.59
N SER A 43 -10.74 7.54 -1.78
CA SER A 43 -12.02 7.92 -2.39
C SER A 43 -12.91 6.70 -2.67
N PHE A 44 -12.33 5.57 -3.08
CA PHE A 44 -13.05 4.31 -3.25
C PHE A 44 -13.63 3.82 -1.92
N PHE A 45 -12.82 3.75 -0.86
CA PHE A 45 -13.29 3.32 0.45
C PHE A 45 -14.39 4.23 1.03
N LYS A 46 -14.24 5.54 0.87
CA LYS A 46 -15.27 6.49 1.30
C LYS A 46 -16.59 6.28 0.56
N ARG A 47 -16.54 6.11 -0.77
CA ARG A 47 -17.73 5.98 -1.61
C ARG A 47 -18.47 4.67 -1.39
N PHE A 48 -17.75 3.56 -1.26
CA PHE A 48 -18.36 2.23 -1.28
C PHE A 48 -18.49 1.58 0.10
N TYR A 49 -17.70 2.01 1.08
CA TYR A 49 -17.68 1.43 2.43
C TYR A 49 -17.93 2.45 3.54
N ASN A 50 -18.16 3.72 3.19
CA ASN A 50 -18.31 4.83 4.14
C ASN A 50 -17.15 4.93 5.16
N LEU A 51 -15.94 4.55 4.74
CA LEU A 51 -14.71 4.65 5.53
C LEU A 51 -13.93 5.88 5.09
N ASP A 52 -13.64 6.80 6.02
CA ASP A 52 -12.81 7.98 5.73
C ASP A 52 -11.35 7.62 5.46
N GLU A 53 -10.87 6.58 6.13
CA GLU A 53 -9.56 5.99 5.92
C GLU A 53 -9.56 4.51 6.30
N GLU A 54 -8.55 3.80 5.80
CA GLU A 54 -8.30 2.43 6.19
C GLU A 54 -7.53 2.40 7.52
N LEU A 55 -8.10 1.72 8.53
CA LEU A 55 -7.47 1.53 9.83
C LEU A 55 -6.87 0.13 9.93
N PRO A 56 -5.81 -0.07 10.73
CA PRO A 56 -5.25 -1.40 11.00
C PRO A 56 -6.30 -2.41 11.48
N THR A 57 -7.33 -1.95 12.21
CA THR A 57 -8.42 -2.79 12.75
C THR A 57 -9.38 -3.30 11.69
N HIS A 58 -9.32 -2.79 10.46
CA HIS A 58 -10.09 -3.33 9.32
C HIS A 58 -9.46 -4.61 8.75
N TYR A 59 -8.26 -4.95 9.21
CA TYR A 59 -7.45 -6.07 8.73
C TYR A 59 -7.18 -7.04 9.86
N ASP A 60 -6.92 -8.29 9.49
CA ASP A 60 -6.51 -9.33 10.43
C ASP A 60 -4.98 -9.27 10.63
N PHE A 61 -4.24 -8.78 9.62
CA PHE A 61 -2.80 -8.58 9.69
C PHE A 61 -2.36 -7.34 8.89
N VAL A 62 -1.39 -6.59 9.41
CA VAL A 62 -0.76 -5.46 8.72
C VAL A 62 0.73 -5.72 8.60
N VAL A 63 1.24 -5.63 7.37
CA VAL A 63 2.63 -5.91 7.05
C VAL A 63 3.31 -4.65 6.54
N ASN A 64 4.33 -4.19 7.27
CA ASN A 64 5.16 -3.08 6.82
C ASN A 64 6.42 -3.57 6.08
N THR A 65 6.47 -3.29 4.78
CA THR A 65 7.59 -3.64 3.89
C THR A 65 8.69 -2.57 3.82
N ASP A 66 8.64 -1.54 4.67
CA ASP A 66 9.82 -0.71 4.94
C ASP A 66 10.92 -1.51 5.65
N VAL A 67 10.53 -2.52 6.44
CA VAL A 67 11.44 -3.30 7.30
C VAL A 67 11.54 -4.76 6.84
N LEU A 68 10.46 -5.31 6.27
CA LEU A 68 10.40 -6.69 5.79
C LEU A 68 10.46 -6.73 4.26
N SER A 69 11.35 -7.57 3.71
CA SER A 69 11.36 -7.80 2.26
C SER A 69 10.08 -8.55 1.84
N PRO A 70 9.58 -8.35 0.60
CA PRO A 70 8.43 -9.10 0.10
C PRO A 70 8.57 -10.62 0.24
N GLU A 71 9.78 -11.16 0.05
CA GLU A 71 10.07 -12.60 0.19
C GLU A 71 10.05 -13.08 1.65
N ALA A 72 10.38 -12.21 2.60
CA ALA A 72 10.24 -12.52 4.02
C ALA A 72 8.76 -12.57 4.41
N VAL A 73 7.97 -11.61 3.90
CA VAL A 73 6.51 -11.53 4.13
C VAL A 73 5.78 -12.75 3.58
N ALA A 74 6.14 -13.23 2.39
CA ALA A 74 5.47 -14.35 1.74
C ALA A 74 5.64 -15.71 2.48
N ARG A 75 6.49 -15.77 3.50
CA ARG A 75 6.76 -16.99 4.29
C ARG A 75 6.04 -17.01 5.65
N VAL A 76 5.29 -15.96 5.97
CA VAL A 76 4.49 -15.83 7.20
C VAL A 76 3.05 -16.24 6.91
#